data_AF-A0A1H4B583-F1
#
_entry.id   AF-A0A1H4B583-F1
#
_cell.length_a   1.000
_cell.length_b   1.000
_cell.length_c   1.000
_cell.angle_alpha   90.00
_cell.angle_beta   90.00
_cell.angle_gamma   90.00
#
_symmetry.space_group_name_H-M   'P 1'
#
loop_
_entity.id
_entity.type
_entity.pdbx_description
1 polymer ?
#
loop_
_entity_poly.entity_id
_entity_poly.type
_entity_poly.pdbx_seq_one_letter_code
_entity_poly.pdbx_strand_id
1 'polypeptide(L)'
;MGKINDFFDRFNQDHPLSTFTRILNGNDKSREEPVEYQYSNKPVSLYNISGEEIVELTPEARVNIRKNEGSNQLIVESVNGQGTRTVITTCEASDDQGDQNEINHMLSILVQNIQRARRNGVEGLTVPINEYELVAYIQNRPSIEIDLDRLEEAINFRQRDEVLSDFIGDLHQNKRVDVYTACNNIYNVEAANILKNEYQKYSNIHFYELKENYNHMVFWNDEVILNNIKRSPEAVIIGIGLAGEKPMHAISIRNDRESSVIRKVSFLTNHTMNVREEMLNAQFLRHASGVEEVARARNMSEEIKNKIILELAVAEARYRYDEVRIHDFLRAILNIYYTETKMKLIRVPFNDPNLIMNLIPEASSGLLAEIREEQIIYYGFDSAARILVDEYGWIDMGYGRAGHDASRVSMRTYEKQASETTIRARYISEMNQVLVANERRSATVSYKYVKDVVLKYNDIGLDADAQIGLLLEIPSINDPGYRVSITNIIKETLTKESPFRLFGEIRRRAKPKKSDPQPENRLSESPIGYE
;
A
#
# COMPACT_ATOMS: atom_id res chain seq x y z
N MET A 1 -42.53 -30.65 31.93
CA MET A 1 -41.15 -30.94 31.48
C MET A 1 -40.45 -29.62 31.27
N GLY A 2 -39.75 -29.13 32.29
CA GLY A 2 -38.98 -27.89 32.25
C GLY A 2 -37.73 -28.05 33.10
N LYS A 3 -36.76 -27.15 32.85
CA LYS A 3 -35.46 -26.96 33.52
C LYS A 3 -34.26 -27.74 32.95
N ILE A 4 -33.71 -27.23 31.84
CA ILE A 4 -32.26 -27.28 31.53
C ILE A 4 -31.71 -25.90 31.08
N ASN A 5 -32.53 -24.87 30.83
CA ASN A 5 -32.04 -23.58 30.33
C ASN A 5 -31.69 -22.52 31.39
N ASP A 6 -31.80 -22.80 32.70
CA ASP A 6 -31.55 -21.78 33.75
C ASP A 6 -30.10 -21.77 34.29
N PHE A 7 -29.16 -22.49 33.67
CA PHE A 7 -27.77 -22.54 34.16
C PHE A 7 -26.79 -21.64 33.38
N PHE A 8 -27.16 -21.16 32.18
CA PHE A 8 -26.29 -20.30 31.37
C PHE A 8 -26.56 -18.79 31.51
N ASP A 9 -27.64 -18.38 32.18
CA ASP A 9 -28.06 -16.96 32.28
C ASP A 9 -27.74 -16.28 33.64
N ARG A 10 -26.82 -16.81 34.45
CA ARG A 10 -26.48 -16.21 35.77
C ARG A 10 -24.99 -16.00 36.09
N PHE A 11 -24.11 -15.95 35.10
CA PHE A 11 -22.72 -15.52 35.30
C PHE A 11 -22.32 -14.34 34.41
N ASN A 12 -23.21 -13.35 34.35
CA ASN A 12 -22.86 -11.97 34.03
C ASN A 12 -23.13 -11.13 35.29
N GLN A 13 -22.23 -10.19 35.58
CA GLN A 13 -22.15 -9.28 36.74
C GLN A 13 -21.27 -9.87 37.86
N ASP A 14 -20.06 -9.41 38.18
CA ASP A 14 -19.47 -8.08 38.02
C ASP A 14 -17.93 -8.19 37.87
N HIS A 15 -17.36 -7.50 36.87
CA HIS A 15 -15.91 -7.23 36.87
C HIS A 15 -15.65 -5.74 36.57
N PRO A 16 -14.86 -5.03 37.42
CA PRO A 16 -14.72 -3.57 37.43
C PRO A 16 -13.74 -3.02 36.36
N LEU A 17 -13.72 -3.61 35.16
CA LEU A 17 -12.83 -3.18 34.06
C LEU A 17 -13.58 -2.50 32.90
N SER A 18 -14.92 -2.44 32.92
CA SER A 18 -15.73 -1.81 31.87
C SER A 18 -15.86 -0.28 32.01
N THR A 19 -15.39 0.30 33.12
CA THR A 19 -15.46 1.75 33.37
C THR A 19 -14.19 2.50 32.97
N PHE A 20 -13.06 1.82 32.75
CA PHE A 20 -11.80 2.47 32.33
C PHE A 20 -11.61 2.55 30.81
N THR A 21 -12.31 1.73 30.03
CA THR A 21 -12.27 1.76 28.55
C THR A 21 -13.21 2.78 27.92
N ARG A 22 -14.05 3.48 28.70
CA ARG A 22 -14.96 4.54 28.18
C ARG A 22 -14.41 5.97 28.24
N ILE A 23 -13.20 6.19 28.79
CA ILE A 23 -12.67 7.56 29.02
C ILE A 23 -11.45 7.90 28.12
N LEU A 24 -10.92 6.97 27.31
CA LEU A 24 -9.71 7.22 26.50
C LEU A 24 -9.86 7.12 24.98
N ASN A 25 -11.07 6.95 24.43
CA ASN A 25 -11.29 7.09 22.98
C ASN A 25 -11.70 8.54 22.64
N GLY A 26 -10.70 9.41 22.62
CA GLY A 26 -10.73 10.70 21.95
C GLY A 26 -9.66 10.74 20.87
N ASN A 27 -10.12 10.58 19.62
CA ASN A 27 -9.53 10.92 18.32
C ASN A 27 -8.11 10.51 17.89
N ASP A 28 -8.09 10.16 16.60
CA ASP A 28 -7.01 10.23 15.61
C ASP A 28 -5.93 9.14 15.60
N LYS A 29 -6.17 8.13 14.74
CA LYS A 29 -5.52 8.05 13.42
C LYS A 29 -6.15 6.97 12.55
N SER A 30 -6.72 7.44 11.45
CA SER A 30 -7.06 6.75 10.20
C SER A 30 -6.37 5.40 9.96
N ARG A 31 -7.05 4.33 10.34
CA ARG A 31 -7.16 3.16 9.47
C ARG A 31 -8.54 3.25 8.86
N GLU A 32 -8.61 3.75 7.64
CA GLU A 32 -9.76 3.48 6.78
C GLU A 32 -9.74 1.97 6.55
N GLU A 33 -10.50 1.25 7.38
CA GLU A 33 -10.93 -0.09 7.03
C GLU A 33 -11.64 0.02 5.69
N PRO A 34 -11.30 -0.83 4.69
CA PRO A 34 -12.03 -0.82 3.44
C PRO A 34 -13.49 -1.02 3.77
N VAL A 35 -14.32 -0.04 3.41
CA VAL A 35 -15.77 -0.15 3.54
C VAL A 35 -16.15 -1.40 2.75
N GLU A 36 -16.58 -2.45 3.44
CA GLU A 36 -17.30 -3.53 2.79
C GLU A 36 -18.56 -2.89 2.20
N TYR A 37 -18.50 -2.51 0.93
CA TYR A 37 -19.68 -2.18 0.16
C TYR A 37 -20.52 -3.44 0.10
N GLN A 38 -21.43 -3.57 1.07
CA GLN A 38 -22.61 -4.40 0.88
C GLN A 38 -23.21 -3.94 -0.44
N TYR A 39 -23.28 -4.86 -1.41
CA TYR A 39 -24.13 -4.69 -2.58
C TYR A 39 -25.41 -4.02 -2.10
N SER A 40 -25.80 -2.91 -2.74
CA SER A 40 -27.10 -2.30 -2.44
C SER A 40 -28.14 -3.38 -2.71
N ASN A 41 -28.55 -4.12 -1.67
CA ASN A 41 -29.61 -5.12 -1.70
C ASN A 41 -30.97 -4.43 -1.75
N LYS A 42 -31.03 -3.21 -2.30
CA LYS A 42 -32.26 -2.48 -2.49
C LYS A 42 -32.95 -3.04 -3.73
N PRO A 43 -34.26 -3.32 -3.63
CA PRO A 43 -35.05 -3.67 -4.80
C PRO A 43 -35.03 -2.53 -5.83
N VAL A 44 -35.18 -2.88 -7.10
CA VAL A 44 -35.30 -1.92 -8.19
C VAL A 44 -36.60 -2.17 -8.94
N SER A 45 -37.46 -1.16 -9.02
CA SER A 45 -38.71 -1.25 -9.78
C SER A 45 -38.48 -0.95 -11.26
N LEU A 46 -38.94 -1.85 -12.12
CA LEU A 46 -38.95 -1.63 -13.56
C LEU A 46 -40.30 -1.05 -13.97
N TYR A 47 -40.29 0.04 -14.73
CA TYR A 47 -41.49 0.71 -15.21
C TYR A 47 -41.57 0.67 -16.74
N ASN A 48 -42.78 0.62 -17.30
CA ASN A 48 -42.97 0.87 -18.74
C ASN A 48 -42.90 2.39 -19.03
N ILE A 49 -42.91 2.76 -20.32
CA ILE A 49 -42.84 4.17 -20.75
C ILE A 49 -44.02 5.03 -20.25
N SER A 50 -45.15 4.41 -19.90
CA SER A 50 -46.33 5.06 -19.32
C SER A 50 -46.22 5.28 -17.81
N GLY A 51 -45.15 4.80 -17.16
CA GLY A 51 -44.93 4.91 -15.73
C GLY A 51 -45.59 3.80 -14.89
N GLU A 52 -46.14 2.75 -15.52
CA GLU A 52 -46.70 1.61 -14.80
C GLU A 52 -45.60 0.63 -14.42
N GLU A 53 -45.64 0.13 -13.19
CA GLU A 53 -44.66 -0.85 -12.69
C GLU A 53 -44.89 -2.22 -13.34
N ILE A 54 -43.83 -2.76 -13.96
CA ILE A 54 -43.80 -4.08 -14.56
C ILE A 54 -43.41 -5.11 -13.50
N VAL A 55 -42.30 -4.87 -12.80
CA VAL A 55 -41.77 -5.80 -11.79
C VAL A 55 -40.80 -5.11 -10.84
N GLU A 56 -40.85 -5.46 -9.56
CA GLU A 56 -39.81 -5.14 -8.57
C GLU A 56 -38.77 -6.26 -8.54
N LEU A 57 -37.51 -5.92 -8.85
CA LEU A 57 -36.40 -6.87 -8.86
C LEU A 57 -35.78 -6.99 -7.47
N THR A 58 -36.15 -8.05 -6.73
CA THR A 58 -35.51 -8.40 -5.45
C THR A 58 -34.04 -8.78 -5.64
N PRO A 59 -33.19 -8.73 -4.59
CA PRO A 59 -31.75 -9.06 -4.69
C PRO A 59 -31.45 -10.41 -5.38
N GLU A 60 -32.29 -11.41 -5.17
CA GLU A 60 -32.13 -12.76 -5.72
C GLU A 60 -32.65 -12.91 -7.16
N ALA A 61 -33.36 -11.90 -7.69
CA ALA A 61 -33.92 -11.96 -9.03
C ALA A 61 -32.84 -11.98 -10.12
N ARG A 62 -33.04 -12.76 -11.17
CA ARG A 62 -32.16 -12.83 -12.35
C ARG A 62 -32.91 -12.39 -13.59
N VAL A 63 -32.29 -11.56 -14.42
CA VAL A 63 -32.87 -11.10 -15.69
C VAL A 63 -32.13 -11.77 -16.83
N ASN A 64 -32.86 -12.48 -17.69
CA ASN A 64 -32.29 -13.25 -18.80
C ASN A 64 -33.09 -13.05 -20.09
N ILE A 65 -32.43 -13.32 -21.22
CA ILE A 65 -33.08 -13.37 -22.54
C ILE A 65 -33.40 -14.82 -22.85
N ARG A 66 -34.62 -15.07 -23.33
CA ARG A 66 -35.11 -16.38 -23.75
C ARG A 66 -35.78 -16.26 -25.10
N LYS A 67 -35.55 -17.25 -25.98
CA LYS A 67 -36.36 -17.44 -27.19
C LYS A 67 -37.64 -18.18 -26.84
N ASN A 68 -38.79 -17.70 -27.32
CA ASN A 68 -40.05 -18.39 -27.12
C ASN A 68 -40.12 -19.63 -28.02
N GLU A 69 -40.53 -20.77 -27.45
CA GLU A 69 -40.62 -22.01 -28.22
C GLU A 69 -41.82 -21.94 -29.17
N GLY A 70 -41.58 -22.05 -30.48
CA GLY A 70 -42.63 -22.03 -31.49
C GLY A 70 -43.03 -20.63 -32.00
N SER A 71 -42.34 -19.56 -31.60
CA SER A 71 -42.48 -18.23 -32.23
C SER A 71 -41.11 -17.55 -32.41
N ASN A 72 -41.05 -16.52 -33.25
CA ASN A 72 -39.84 -15.71 -33.42
C ASN A 72 -39.67 -14.63 -32.35
N GLN A 73 -40.29 -14.83 -31.18
CA GLN A 73 -40.25 -13.85 -30.10
C GLN A 73 -39.03 -14.10 -29.22
N LEU A 74 -38.30 -13.02 -28.95
CA LEU A 74 -37.27 -12.93 -27.92
C LEU A 74 -37.87 -12.21 -26.71
N ILE A 75 -37.76 -12.82 -25.54
CA ILE A 75 -38.38 -12.35 -24.30
C ILE A 75 -37.28 -12.07 -23.28
N VAL A 76 -37.31 -10.89 -22.69
CA VAL A 76 -36.56 -10.59 -21.46
C VAL A 76 -37.48 -10.90 -20.28
N GLU A 77 -37.07 -11.82 -19.42
CA GLU A 77 -37.83 -12.21 -18.23
C GLU A 77 -36.99 -12.08 -16.96
N SER A 78 -37.61 -11.66 -15.87
CA SER A 78 -37.05 -11.78 -14.53
C SER A 78 -37.50 -13.07 -13.88
N VAL A 79 -36.57 -13.79 -13.26
CA VAL A 79 -36.83 -14.98 -12.44
C VAL A 79 -36.47 -14.65 -11.00
N ASN A 80 -37.46 -14.62 -10.10
CA ASN A 80 -37.20 -14.38 -8.68
C ASN A 80 -36.54 -15.60 -7.99
N GLY A 81 -36.09 -15.46 -6.74
CA GLY A 81 -35.48 -16.56 -5.97
C GLY A 81 -36.40 -17.78 -5.75
N GLN A 82 -37.71 -17.63 -5.95
CA GLN A 82 -38.73 -18.68 -5.86
C GLN A 82 -39.05 -19.32 -7.23
N GLY A 83 -38.40 -18.86 -8.31
CA GLY A 83 -38.59 -19.38 -9.67
C GLY A 83 -39.79 -18.79 -10.43
N THR A 84 -40.49 -17.80 -9.88
CA THR A 84 -41.57 -17.07 -10.58
C THR A 84 -40.97 -16.25 -11.70
N ARG A 85 -41.55 -16.35 -12.90
CA ARG A 85 -41.11 -15.64 -14.10
C ARG A 85 -42.05 -14.48 -14.41
N THR A 86 -41.49 -13.30 -14.61
CA THR A 86 -42.23 -12.11 -15.05
C THR A 86 -41.62 -11.60 -16.35
N VAL A 87 -42.47 -11.36 -17.34
CA VAL A 87 -42.05 -10.82 -18.64
C VAL A 87 -41.80 -9.32 -18.50
N ILE A 88 -40.65 -8.86 -18.97
CA ILE A 88 -40.25 -7.45 -18.97
C ILE A 88 -40.43 -6.86 -20.38
N THR A 89 -39.85 -7.52 -21.38
CA THR A 89 -39.85 -7.06 -22.78
C THR A 89 -40.12 -8.24 -23.69
N THR A 90 -40.96 -8.07 -24.70
CA THR A 90 -41.17 -9.07 -25.76
C THR A 90 -40.92 -8.41 -27.10
N CYS A 91 -39.99 -8.94 -27.88
CA CYS A 91 -39.67 -8.44 -29.21
C CYS A 91 -39.93 -9.52 -30.26
N GLU A 92 -40.60 -9.16 -31.34
CA GLU A 92 -40.71 -10.01 -32.52
C GLU A 92 -39.49 -9.82 -33.41
N ALA A 93 -38.79 -10.92 -33.69
CA ALA A 93 -37.70 -10.94 -34.66
C ALA A 93 -38.16 -11.54 -35.98
N SER A 94 -37.61 -11.02 -37.07
CA SER A 94 -37.71 -11.62 -38.40
C SER A 94 -37.05 -13.00 -38.42
N ASP A 95 -37.41 -13.85 -39.39
CA ASP A 95 -36.72 -15.13 -39.63
C ASP A 95 -35.28 -14.94 -40.11
N ASP A 96 -34.90 -13.72 -40.52
CA ASP A 96 -33.54 -13.39 -40.92
C ASP A 96 -32.55 -13.44 -39.74
N GLN A 97 -31.40 -14.06 -39.97
CA GLN A 97 -30.38 -14.26 -38.95
C GLN A 97 -29.70 -12.94 -38.53
N GLY A 98 -29.60 -11.96 -39.44
CA GLY A 98 -29.06 -10.64 -39.16
C GLY A 98 -29.96 -9.88 -38.19
N ASP A 99 -31.26 -9.84 -38.49
CA ASP A 99 -32.28 -9.19 -37.65
C ASP A 99 -32.38 -9.85 -36.27
N GLN A 100 -32.30 -11.18 -36.18
CA GLN A 100 -32.26 -11.89 -34.90
C GLN A 100 -31.02 -11.55 -34.07
N ASN A 101 -29.86 -11.41 -34.71
CA ASN A 101 -28.63 -11.02 -34.01
C ASN A 101 -28.70 -9.58 -33.52
N GLU A 102 -29.27 -8.66 -34.31
CA GLU A 102 -29.45 -7.26 -33.95
C GLU A 102 -30.38 -7.10 -32.74
N ILE A 103 -31.57 -7.71 -32.78
CA ILE A 103 -32.52 -7.66 -31.66
C ILE A 103 -31.92 -8.31 -30.41
N ASN A 104 -31.25 -9.46 -30.55
CA ASN A 104 -30.61 -10.12 -29.42
C ASN A 104 -29.47 -9.26 -28.81
N HIS A 105 -28.72 -8.53 -29.64
CA HIS A 105 -27.72 -7.58 -29.17
C HIS A 105 -28.36 -6.41 -28.40
N MET A 106 -29.43 -5.81 -28.94
CA MET A 106 -30.16 -4.74 -28.26
C MET A 106 -30.78 -5.19 -26.92
N LEU A 107 -31.38 -6.39 -26.89
CA LEU A 107 -31.90 -6.98 -25.65
C LEU A 107 -30.78 -7.28 -24.64
N SER A 108 -29.59 -7.68 -25.11
CA SER A 108 -28.42 -7.88 -24.25
C SER A 108 -27.98 -6.58 -23.58
N ILE A 109 -28.02 -5.46 -24.31
CA ILE A 109 -27.75 -4.13 -23.75
C ILE A 109 -28.81 -3.76 -22.69
N LEU A 110 -30.09 -4.05 -22.93
CA LEU A 110 -31.15 -3.81 -21.95
C LEU A 110 -30.93 -4.61 -20.65
N VAL A 111 -30.60 -5.90 -20.76
CA VAL A 111 -30.31 -6.73 -19.58
C VAL A 111 -29.11 -6.19 -18.81
N GLN A 112 -28.04 -5.78 -19.50
CA GLN A 112 -26.89 -5.14 -18.87
C GLN A 112 -27.28 -3.84 -18.15
N ASN A 113 -28.14 -3.02 -18.75
CA ASN A 113 -28.62 -1.79 -18.13
C ASN A 113 -29.38 -2.07 -16.84
N ILE A 114 -30.31 -3.05 -16.85
CA ILE A 114 -31.07 -3.44 -15.66
C ILE A 114 -30.11 -3.93 -14.56
N GLN A 115 -29.10 -4.74 -14.91
CA GLN A 115 -28.10 -5.22 -13.97
C GLN A 115 -27.27 -4.08 -13.37
N ARG A 116 -26.86 -3.09 -14.18
CA ARG A 116 -26.12 -1.91 -13.72
C ARG A 116 -26.97 -1.02 -12.81
N ALA A 117 -28.23 -0.74 -13.17
CA ALA A 117 -29.15 0.05 -12.35
C ALA A 117 -29.34 -0.57 -10.95
N ARG A 118 -29.48 -1.91 -10.88
CA ARG A 118 -29.53 -2.64 -9.61
C ARG A 118 -28.26 -2.47 -8.78
N ARG A 119 -27.10 -2.60 -9.41
CA ARG A 119 -25.81 -2.46 -8.74
C ARG A 119 -25.61 -1.06 -8.15
N ASN A 120 -25.99 -0.03 -8.91
CA ASN A 120 -25.88 1.37 -8.51
C ASN A 120 -26.95 1.79 -7.48
N GLY A 121 -27.87 0.90 -7.12
CA GLY A 121 -28.92 1.17 -6.14
C GLY A 121 -29.96 2.19 -6.62
N VAL A 122 -30.22 2.24 -7.92
CA VAL A 122 -31.25 3.11 -8.52
C VAL A 122 -32.63 2.61 -8.07
N GLU A 123 -33.50 3.51 -7.60
CA GLU A 123 -34.84 3.13 -7.10
C GLU A 123 -35.74 2.57 -8.21
N GLY A 124 -35.61 3.08 -9.44
CA GLY A 124 -36.41 2.61 -10.57
C GLY A 124 -35.80 2.86 -11.95
N LEU A 125 -36.17 2.02 -12.92
CA LEU A 125 -35.70 2.11 -14.30
C LEU A 125 -36.87 1.94 -15.28
N THR A 126 -37.03 2.89 -16.20
CA THR A 126 -37.96 2.73 -17.32
C THR A 126 -37.34 1.82 -18.39
N VAL A 127 -38.07 0.80 -18.82
CA VAL A 127 -37.62 -0.23 -19.77
C VAL A 127 -38.61 -0.38 -20.94
N PRO A 128 -38.13 -0.74 -22.13
CA PRO A 128 -39.00 -0.94 -23.29
C PRO A 128 -39.82 -2.22 -23.14
N ILE A 129 -41.07 -2.23 -23.59
CA ILE A 129 -41.92 -3.44 -23.55
C ILE A 129 -42.00 -4.18 -24.89
N ASN A 130 -41.61 -3.53 -26.00
CA ASN A 130 -41.65 -4.06 -27.37
C ASN A 130 -40.42 -3.64 -28.22
N GLU A 131 -40.30 -4.17 -29.43
CA GLU A 131 -39.18 -3.89 -30.36
C GLU A 131 -39.04 -2.42 -30.76
N TYR A 132 -40.15 -1.70 -30.96
CA TYR A 132 -40.11 -0.28 -31.34
C TYR A 132 -39.57 0.59 -30.21
N GLU A 133 -40.03 0.33 -28.99
CA GLU A 133 -39.51 0.97 -27.80
C GLU A 133 -38.07 0.55 -27.53
N LEU A 134 -37.67 -0.69 -27.84
CA LEU A 134 -36.29 -1.12 -27.70
C LEU A 134 -35.36 -0.32 -28.60
N VAL A 135 -35.73 -0.13 -29.87
CA VAL A 135 -34.96 0.71 -30.80
C VAL A 135 -34.87 2.15 -30.27
N ALA A 136 -35.99 2.73 -29.85
CA ALA A 136 -36.02 4.08 -29.28
C ALA A 136 -35.21 4.18 -27.97
N TYR A 137 -35.25 3.15 -27.13
CA TYR A 137 -34.53 3.04 -25.88
C TYR A 137 -33.02 2.93 -26.11
N ILE A 138 -32.59 2.20 -27.13
CA ILE A 138 -31.16 2.11 -27.49
C ILE A 138 -30.67 3.43 -28.10
N GLN A 139 -31.49 4.07 -28.95
CA GLN A 139 -31.16 5.37 -29.55
C GLN A 139 -31.10 6.51 -28.54
N ASN A 140 -32.01 6.52 -27.55
CA ASN A 140 -32.12 7.55 -26.52
C ASN A 140 -31.62 7.06 -25.15
N ARG A 141 -30.73 6.06 -25.16
CA ARG A 141 -30.33 5.31 -23.96
C ARG A 141 -29.90 6.27 -22.86
N PRO A 142 -30.57 6.26 -21.69
CA PRO A 142 -30.04 6.94 -20.53
C PRO A 142 -28.68 6.34 -20.21
N SER A 143 -27.64 7.17 -20.15
CA SER A 143 -26.35 6.74 -19.67
C SER A 143 -26.53 6.32 -18.22
N ILE A 144 -26.73 5.03 -17.95
CA ILE A 144 -26.53 4.51 -16.61
C ILE A 144 -25.07 4.81 -16.30
N GLU A 145 -24.87 5.82 -15.46
CA GLU A 145 -23.55 6.32 -15.10
C GLU A 145 -22.80 5.17 -14.44
N ILE A 146 -21.57 4.94 -14.90
CA ILE A 146 -20.64 4.11 -14.17
C ILE A 146 -20.44 4.80 -12.83
N ASP A 147 -20.51 4.03 -11.74
CA ASP A 147 -20.08 4.53 -10.43
C ASP A 147 -18.58 4.81 -10.50
N LEU A 148 -18.22 6.06 -10.81
CA LEU A 148 -16.85 6.49 -11.04
C LEU A 148 -16.04 6.48 -9.73
N ASP A 149 -16.69 6.66 -8.59
CA ASP A 149 -16.04 6.59 -7.28
C ASP A 149 -15.65 5.14 -6.97
N ARG A 150 -16.58 4.19 -7.17
CA ARG A 150 -16.27 2.76 -7.04
C ARG A 150 -15.23 2.28 -8.05
N LEU A 151 -15.27 2.80 -9.28
CA LEU A 151 -14.23 2.51 -10.28
C LEU A 151 -12.86 3.05 -9.84
N GLU A 152 -12.81 4.27 -9.32
CA GLU A 152 -11.59 4.87 -8.79
C GLU A 152 -11.02 4.05 -7.63
N GLU A 153 -11.87 3.62 -6.69
CA GLU A 153 -11.48 2.71 -5.61
C GLU A 153 -10.95 1.37 -6.13
N ALA A 154 -11.65 0.74 -7.09
CA ALA A 154 -11.20 -0.50 -7.69
C ALA A 154 -9.81 -0.36 -8.35
N ILE A 155 -9.54 0.77 -9.01
CA ILE A 155 -8.23 1.10 -9.60
C ILE A 155 -7.17 1.31 -8.50
N ASN A 156 -7.51 2.04 -7.44
CA ASN A 156 -6.61 2.35 -6.34
C ASN A 156 -6.23 1.10 -5.54
N PHE A 157 -7.20 0.24 -5.21
CA PHE A 157 -7.00 -0.98 -4.44
C PHE A 157 -6.68 -2.21 -5.28
N ARG A 158 -6.65 -2.08 -6.62
CA ARG A 158 -6.36 -3.16 -7.59
C ARG A 158 -7.33 -4.34 -7.45
N GLN A 159 -8.59 -4.04 -7.20
CA GLN A 159 -9.64 -5.04 -7.09
C GLN A 159 -10.28 -5.23 -8.46
N ARG A 160 -10.26 -6.47 -8.96
CA ARG A 160 -11.00 -6.79 -10.19
C ARG A 160 -12.48 -6.74 -9.85
N ASP A 161 -13.11 -5.64 -10.25
CA ASP A 161 -14.53 -5.36 -10.03
C ASP A 161 -15.29 -5.41 -11.36
N GLU A 162 -16.58 -5.76 -11.31
CA GLU A 162 -17.49 -5.74 -12.44
C GLU A 162 -17.63 -4.32 -13.02
N VAL A 163 -17.43 -3.28 -12.19
CA VAL A 163 -17.41 -1.87 -12.62
C VAL A 163 -16.26 -1.57 -13.60
N LEU A 164 -15.10 -2.21 -13.42
CA LEU A 164 -13.98 -2.09 -14.36
C LEU A 164 -14.32 -2.72 -15.71
N SER A 165 -15.03 -3.86 -15.69
CA SER A 165 -15.48 -4.52 -16.92
C SER A 165 -16.53 -3.68 -17.66
N ASP A 166 -17.42 -3.01 -16.91
CA ASP A 166 -18.40 -2.09 -17.48
C ASP A 166 -17.77 -0.85 -18.09
N PHE A 167 -16.76 -0.28 -17.44
CA PHE A 167 -15.98 0.82 -18.00
C PHE A 167 -15.31 0.44 -19.31
N ILE A 168 -14.64 -0.72 -19.36
CA ILE A 168 -14.05 -1.22 -20.60
C ILE A 168 -15.12 -1.44 -21.68
N GLY A 169 -16.28 -2.00 -21.31
CA GLY A 169 -17.41 -2.16 -22.23
C GLY A 169 -17.92 -0.84 -22.79
N ASP A 170 -17.97 0.22 -21.98
CA ASP A 170 -18.41 1.55 -22.39
C ASP A 170 -17.40 2.24 -23.33
N LEU A 171 -16.10 1.99 -23.17
CA LEU A 171 -15.08 2.44 -24.13
C LEU A 171 -15.33 1.87 -25.53
N HIS A 172 -15.76 0.60 -25.61
CA HIS A 172 -16.12 -0.05 -26.87
C HIS A 172 -17.42 0.49 -27.49
N GLN A 173 -18.26 1.17 -26.71
CA GLN A 173 -19.54 1.75 -27.16
C GLN A 173 -19.41 3.21 -27.60
N ASN A 174 -18.20 3.69 -27.89
CA ASN A 174 -17.92 5.03 -28.41
C ASN A 174 -18.30 6.20 -27.47
N LYS A 175 -18.45 5.99 -26.15
CA LYS A 175 -18.64 7.09 -25.20
C LYS A 175 -17.39 7.98 -25.14
N ARG A 176 -17.56 9.30 -25.18
CA ARG A 176 -16.42 10.23 -25.13
C ARG A 176 -15.68 10.12 -23.80
N VAL A 177 -14.37 9.97 -23.86
CA VAL A 177 -13.48 9.97 -22.68
C VAL A 177 -12.39 11.00 -22.86
N ASP A 178 -12.27 11.92 -21.92
CA ASP A 178 -11.24 12.95 -21.91
C ASP A 178 -10.20 12.62 -20.83
N VAL A 179 -8.96 12.41 -21.24
CA VAL A 179 -7.82 12.09 -20.36
C VAL A 179 -6.94 13.33 -20.22
N TYR A 180 -6.85 13.87 -19.02
CA TYR A 180 -6.04 15.03 -18.68
C TYR A 180 -4.81 14.58 -17.89
N THR A 181 -3.62 14.90 -18.41
CA THR A 181 -2.35 14.49 -17.80
C THR A 181 -1.60 15.69 -17.26
N ALA A 182 -1.26 15.65 -15.97
CA ALA A 182 -0.28 16.57 -15.39
C ALA A 182 1.14 16.18 -15.85
N CYS A 183 1.70 16.92 -16.80
CA CYS A 183 3.03 16.64 -17.37
C CYS A 183 4.18 17.20 -16.51
N ASN A 184 4.03 17.14 -15.18
CA ASN A 184 4.95 17.70 -14.19
C ASN A 184 5.90 16.65 -13.56
N ASN A 185 5.81 15.38 -13.97
CA ASN A 185 6.77 14.35 -13.62
C ASN A 185 6.73 13.20 -14.63
N ILE A 186 7.81 12.42 -14.66
CA ILE A 186 7.95 11.28 -15.58
C ILE A 186 6.90 10.19 -15.36
N TYR A 187 6.45 9.97 -14.12
CA TYR A 187 5.52 8.88 -13.81
C TYR A 187 4.15 9.10 -14.44
N ASN A 188 3.64 10.34 -14.37
CA ASN A 188 2.39 10.73 -15.03
C ASN A 188 2.50 10.63 -16.54
N VAL A 189 3.63 11.04 -17.12
CA VAL A 189 3.88 10.97 -18.56
C VAL A 189 3.94 9.52 -19.04
N GLU A 190 4.65 8.65 -18.32
CA GLU A 190 4.71 7.23 -18.64
C GLU A 190 3.33 6.55 -18.51
N ALA A 191 2.58 6.88 -17.46
CA ALA A 191 1.20 6.41 -17.30
C ALA A 191 0.29 6.87 -18.46
N ALA A 192 0.40 8.13 -18.89
CA ALA A 192 -0.33 8.62 -20.04
C ALA A 192 0.07 7.91 -21.34
N ASN A 193 1.36 7.56 -21.51
CA ASN A 193 1.83 6.79 -22.66
C ASN A 193 1.25 5.38 -22.69
N ILE A 194 1.16 4.70 -21.54
CA ILE A 194 0.48 3.40 -21.43
C ILE A 194 -0.97 3.53 -21.89
N LEU A 195 -1.73 4.51 -21.36
CA LEU A 195 -3.11 4.72 -21.81
C LEU A 195 -3.19 5.02 -23.31
N LYS A 196 -2.35 5.93 -23.83
CA LYS A 196 -2.33 6.25 -25.27
C LYS A 196 -2.08 5.01 -26.12
N ASN A 197 -1.12 4.17 -25.75
CA ASN A 197 -0.79 2.95 -26.50
C ASN A 197 -1.95 1.94 -26.51
N GLU A 198 -2.63 1.76 -25.39
CA GLU A 198 -3.75 0.82 -25.26
C GLU A 198 -5.03 1.35 -25.91
N TYR A 199 -5.22 2.67 -25.89
CA TYR A 199 -6.45 3.34 -26.30
C TYR A 199 -6.38 4.05 -27.65
N GLN A 200 -5.24 4.09 -28.34
CA GLN A 200 -5.07 4.73 -29.65
C GLN A 200 -6.07 4.27 -30.73
N LYS A 201 -6.65 3.08 -30.57
CA LYS A 201 -7.65 2.50 -31.49
C LYS A 201 -9.06 3.11 -31.33
N TYR A 202 -9.30 3.84 -30.25
CA TYR A 202 -10.61 4.42 -29.92
C TYR A 202 -10.63 5.90 -30.29
N SER A 203 -11.45 6.29 -31.27
CA SER A 203 -11.58 7.69 -31.72
C SER A 203 -12.32 8.59 -30.73
N ASN A 204 -13.07 7.99 -29.81
CA ASN A 204 -13.83 8.64 -28.74
C ASN A 204 -12.97 9.04 -27.53
N ILE A 205 -11.68 8.70 -27.51
CA ILE A 205 -10.78 8.99 -26.39
C ILE A 205 -9.83 10.12 -26.77
N HIS A 206 -9.87 11.20 -26.01
CA HIS A 206 -9.09 12.41 -26.26
C HIS A 206 -8.06 12.60 -25.14
N PHE A 207 -6.81 12.89 -25.53
CA PHE A 207 -5.72 13.11 -24.60
C PHE A 207 -5.32 14.58 -24.58
N TYR A 208 -5.28 15.15 -23.37
CA TYR A 208 -4.89 16.52 -23.12
C TYR A 208 -3.68 16.55 -22.19
N GLU A 209 -2.59 17.14 -22.67
CA GLU A 209 -1.39 17.36 -21.88
C GLU A 209 -1.47 18.76 -21.25
N LEU A 210 -1.46 18.78 -19.92
CA LEU A 210 -1.55 20.01 -19.15
C LEU A 210 -0.17 20.39 -18.65
N LYS A 211 0.15 21.67 -18.82
CA LYS A 211 1.40 22.25 -18.36
C LYS A 211 1.24 22.75 -16.93
N GLU A 212 2.37 22.86 -16.26
CA GLU A 212 2.48 23.32 -14.88
C GLU A 212 2.02 24.77 -14.77
N ASN A 213 1.18 25.06 -13.76
CA ASN A 213 0.69 26.42 -13.51
C ASN A 213 1.39 27.04 -12.29
N TYR A 214 1.42 26.32 -11.16
CA TYR A 214 1.93 26.84 -9.88
C TYR A 214 2.56 25.73 -9.04
N ASN A 215 3.72 26.00 -8.42
CA ASN A 215 4.45 25.05 -7.56
C ASN A 215 4.65 23.64 -8.16
N HIS A 216 4.89 23.54 -9.47
CA HIS A 216 4.99 22.26 -10.19
C HIS A 216 3.76 21.36 -10.05
N MET A 217 2.59 21.92 -9.76
CA MET A 217 1.31 21.19 -9.70
C MET A 217 0.39 21.64 -10.84
N VAL A 218 -0.45 20.71 -11.27
CA VAL A 218 -1.55 20.93 -12.22
C VAL A 218 -2.84 20.57 -11.50
N PHE A 219 -3.87 21.40 -11.60
CA PHE A 219 -5.08 21.28 -10.81
C PHE A 219 -6.31 20.96 -11.68
N TRP A 220 -7.33 20.40 -11.07
CA TRP A 220 -8.63 20.12 -11.72
C TRP A 220 -9.36 21.36 -12.23
N ASN A 221 -9.06 22.53 -11.66
CA ASN A 221 -9.63 23.82 -12.09
C ASN A 221 -8.87 24.46 -13.26
N ASP A 222 -8.00 23.72 -13.95
CA ASP A 222 -7.33 24.19 -15.17
C ASP A 222 -8.35 24.60 -16.24
N GLU A 223 -8.08 25.72 -16.93
CA GLU A 223 -9.01 26.30 -17.90
C GLU A 223 -9.33 25.33 -19.06
N VAL A 224 -8.37 24.50 -19.47
CA VAL A 224 -8.58 23.51 -20.54
C VAL A 224 -9.62 22.48 -20.09
N ILE A 225 -9.50 21.98 -18.86
CA ILE A 225 -10.45 21.04 -18.26
C ILE A 225 -11.83 21.69 -18.21
N LEU A 226 -11.94 22.86 -17.57
CA LEU A 226 -13.21 23.54 -17.37
C LEU A 226 -13.93 23.87 -18.68
N ASN A 227 -13.19 24.28 -19.71
CA ASN A 227 -13.77 24.60 -21.01
C ASN A 227 -14.26 23.34 -21.76
N ASN A 228 -13.56 22.22 -21.63
CA ASN A 228 -13.98 20.96 -22.25
C ASN A 228 -15.18 20.34 -21.53
N ILE A 229 -15.22 20.37 -20.20
CA ILE A 229 -16.39 19.93 -19.41
C ILE A 229 -17.63 20.72 -19.81
N LYS A 230 -17.52 22.03 -19.98
CA LYS A 230 -18.64 22.87 -20.44
C LYS A 230 -19.13 22.51 -21.84
N ARG A 231 -18.25 22.01 -22.71
CA ARG A 231 -18.58 21.65 -24.10
C ARG A 231 -19.14 20.23 -24.23
N SER A 232 -18.71 19.32 -23.37
CA SER A 232 -19.16 17.93 -23.32
C SER A 232 -19.34 17.51 -21.86
N PRO A 233 -20.46 17.89 -21.23
CA PRO A 233 -20.78 17.49 -19.86
C PRO A 233 -20.96 15.96 -19.69
N GLU A 234 -21.24 15.25 -20.78
CA GLU A 234 -21.44 13.80 -20.84
C GLU A 234 -20.14 12.97 -20.92
N ALA A 235 -18.98 13.61 -21.07
CA ALA A 235 -17.71 12.92 -21.22
C ALA A 235 -17.25 12.31 -19.89
N VAL A 236 -16.74 11.08 -19.93
CA VAL A 236 -16.03 10.51 -18.77
C VAL A 236 -14.66 11.13 -18.69
N ILE A 237 -14.28 11.60 -17.50
CA ILE A 237 -13.03 12.34 -17.33
C ILE A 237 -12.05 11.49 -16.54
N ILE A 238 -10.81 11.38 -17.02
CA ILE A 238 -9.70 10.76 -16.28
C ILE A 238 -8.62 11.82 -16.05
N GLY A 239 -8.28 12.05 -14.79
CA GLY A 239 -7.17 12.92 -14.41
C GLY A 239 -5.98 12.12 -13.92
N ILE A 240 -4.84 12.27 -14.59
CA ILE A 240 -3.57 11.65 -14.21
C ILE A 240 -2.72 12.69 -13.48
N GLY A 241 -2.56 12.49 -12.17
CA GLY A 241 -1.69 13.34 -11.35
C GLY A 241 -2.19 14.77 -11.12
N LEU A 242 -3.48 15.05 -11.35
CA LEU A 242 -4.09 16.34 -11.08
C LEU A 242 -4.35 16.54 -9.57
N ALA A 243 -4.06 17.73 -9.06
CA ALA A 243 -4.26 18.12 -7.67
C ALA A 243 -5.58 18.87 -7.44
N GLY A 244 -5.99 19.00 -6.18
CA GLY A 244 -7.22 19.70 -5.78
C GLY A 244 -8.48 18.84 -5.83
N GLU A 245 -9.62 19.50 -5.64
CA GLU A 245 -10.96 18.90 -5.68
C GLU A 245 -11.31 18.45 -7.10
N LYS A 246 -11.63 17.17 -7.26
CA LYS A 246 -12.00 16.61 -8.56
C LYS A 246 -13.48 16.92 -8.88
N PRO A 247 -13.86 17.10 -10.16
CA PRO A 247 -15.27 17.12 -10.55
C PRO A 247 -15.97 15.79 -10.19
N MET A 248 -17.28 15.82 -9.92
CA MET A 248 -18.05 14.61 -9.56
C MET A 248 -18.00 13.53 -10.64
N HIS A 249 -17.97 13.92 -11.92
CA HIS A 249 -17.94 13.00 -13.07
C HIS A 249 -16.50 12.66 -13.52
N ALA A 250 -15.54 12.59 -12.60
CA ALA A 250 -14.14 12.34 -12.92
C ALA A 250 -13.49 11.23 -12.08
N ILE A 251 -12.61 10.48 -12.72
CA ILE A 251 -11.72 9.49 -12.11
C ILE A 251 -10.37 10.15 -11.84
N SER A 252 -9.91 10.10 -10.61
CA SER A 252 -8.61 10.65 -10.22
C SER A 252 -7.56 9.55 -10.01
N ILE A 253 -6.59 9.47 -10.92
CA ILE A 253 -5.45 8.55 -10.79
C ILE A 253 -4.23 9.33 -10.28
N ARG A 254 -3.90 9.12 -9.01
CA ARG A 254 -2.75 9.76 -8.35
C ARG A 254 -1.80 8.74 -7.74
N ASN A 255 -0.56 9.17 -7.58
CA ASN A 255 0.43 8.49 -6.75
C ASN A 255 -0.01 8.47 -5.28
N ASP A 256 0.17 7.34 -4.59
CA ASP A 256 -0.01 7.21 -3.14
C ASP A 256 1.15 6.43 -2.51
N ARG A 257 1.07 6.15 -1.19
CA ARG A 257 2.16 5.45 -0.47
C ARG A 257 2.36 4.00 -0.90
N GLU A 258 1.35 3.37 -1.47
CA GLU A 258 1.32 1.93 -1.75
C GLU A 258 1.43 1.62 -3.25
N SER A 259 1.09 2.58 -4.11
CA SER A 259 0.94 2.37 -5.54
C SER A 259 1.23 3.63 -6.36
N SER A 260 2.00 3.45 -7.44
CA SER A 260 2.26 4.50 -8.42
C SER A 260 1.12 4.62 -9.44
N VAL A 261 1.03 5.79 -10.06
CA VAL A 261 0.15 6.06 -11.21
C VAL A 261 0.40 5.11 -12.38
N ILE A 262 1.65 4.73 -12.64
CA ILE A 262 2.03 3.75 -13.67
C ILE A 262 1.37 2.41 -13.38
N ARG A 263 1.43 1.95 -12.11
CA ARG A 263 0.84 0.68 -11.69
C ARG A 263 -0.68 0.70 -11.78
N LYS A 264 -1.31 1.81 -11.37
CA LYS A 264 -2.77 2.00 -11.42
C LYS A 264 -3.29 2.00 -12.86
N VAL A 265 -2.64 2.73 -13.75
CA VAL A 265 -2.98 2.72 -15.19
C VAL A 265 -2.74 1.34 -15.80
N SER A 266 -1.65 0.67 -15.45
CA SER A 266 -1.38 -0.68 -15.94
C SER A 266 -2.47 -1.66 -15.52
N PHE A 267 -3.02 -1.49 -14.31
CA PHE A 267 -4.15 -2.27 -13.84
C PHE A 267 -5.43 -1.95 -14.60
N LEU A 268 -5.77 -0.67 -14.79
CA LEU A 268 -6.95 -0.20 -15.55
C LEU A 268 -6.99 -0.79 -16.97
N THR A 269 -5.82 -0.91 -17.61
CA THR A 269 -5.70 -1.38 -19.00
C THR A 269 -5.36 -2.86 -19.12
N ASN A 270 -5.15 -3.57 -18.00
CA ASN A 270 -4.57 -4.92 -17.98
C ASN A 270 -3.25 -5.00 -18.78
N HIS A 271 -2.46 -3.92 -18.75
CA HIS A 271 -1.18 -3.79 -19.43
C HIS A 271 -0.07 -4.55 -18.67
N THR A 272 0.75 -5.27 -19.42
CA THR A 272 1.93 -5.95 -18.87
C THR A 272 3.12 -5.00 -18.90
N MET A 273 3.51 -4.49 -17.73
CA MET A 273 4.60 -3.51 -17.64
C MET A 273 5.90 -4.04 -18.25
N ASN A 274 6.54 -3.20 -19.06
CA ASN A 274 7.88 -3.43 -19.53
C ASN A 274 8.93 -3.12 -18.44
N VAL A 275 10.20 -3.42 -18.71
CA VAL A 275 11.29 -3.23 -17.74
C VAL A 275 11.41 -1.77 -17.29
N ARG A 276 11.25 -0.80 -18.18
CA ARG A 276 11.36 0.62 -17.84
C ARG A 276 10.23 1.05 -16.92
N GLU A 277 9.00 0.62 -17.21
CA GLU A 277 7.81 0.90 -16.38
C GLU A 277 7.91 0.24 -15.00
N GLU A 278 8.42 -1.01 -14.92
CA GLU A 278 8.72 -1.66 -13.65
C GLU A 278 9.74 -0.87 -12.83
N MET A 279 10.81 -0.39 -13.48
CA MET A 279 11.86 0.39 -12.82
C MET A 279 11.35 1.76 -12.37
N LEU A 280 10.54 2.45 -13.17
CA LEU A 280 9.91 3.73 -12.80
C LEU A 280 8.91 3.53 -11.65
N ASN A 281 8.10 2.47 -11.70
CA ASN A 281 7.21 2.12 -10.60
C ASN A 281 8.01 1.83 -9.30
N ALA A 282 9.12 1.10 -9.41
CA ALA A 282 9.98 0.80 -8.26
C ALA A 282 10.71 2.05 -7.73
N GLN A 283 11.15 2.95 -8.63
CA GLN A 283 11.74 4.24 -8.28
C GLN A 283 10.73 5.12 -7.52
N PHE A 284 9.48 5.14 -7.93
CA PHE A 284 8.46 5.89 -7.20
C PHE A 284 8.27 5.37 -5.76
N LEU A 285 8.23 4.04 -5.57
CA LEU A 285 7.96 3.44 -4.25
C LEU A 285 9.16 3.41 -3.31
N ARG A 286 10.36 3.16 -3.85
CA ARG A 286 11.57 2.87 -3.06
C ARG A 286 12.83 3.55 -3.63
N HIS A 287 12.67 4.51 -4.51
CA HIS A 287 13.76 5.26 -5.12
C HIS A 287 14.82 4.34 -5.74
N ALA A 288 16.11 4.69 -5.65
CA ALA A 288 17.19 3.88 -6.22
C ALA A 288 17.24 2.45 -5.64
N SER A 289 16.83 2.26 -4.38
CA SER A 289 16.79 0.92 -3.75
C SER A 289 15.77 -0.01 -4.42
N GLY A 290 14.62 0.52 -4.86
CA GLY A 290 13.63 -0.25 -5.61
C GLY A 290 14.14 -0.65 -7.00
N VAL A 291 14.80 0.28 -7.69
CA VAL A 291 15.44 0.01 -9.00
C VAL A 291 16.49 -1.09 -8.87
N GLU A 292 17.28 -1.07 -7.79
CA GLU A 292 18.25 -2.13 -7.50
C GLU A 292 17.59 -3.49 -7.26
N GLU A 293 16.48 -3.56 -6.54
CA GLU A 293 15.74 -4.81 -6.32
C GLU A 293 15.25 -5.41 -7.65
N VAL A 294 14.70 -4.60 -8.55
CA VAL A 294 14.27 -5.05 -9.88
C VAL A 294 15.47 -5.48 -10.74
N ALA A 295 16.57 -4.71 -10.71
CA ALA A 295 17.79 -5.04 -11.44
C ALA A 295 18.38 -6.39 -10.99
N ARG A 296 18.39 -6.63 -9.67
CA ARG A 296 18.83 -7.89 -9.06
C ARG A 296 17.94 -9.05 -9.46
N ALA A 297 16.61 -8.89 -9.39
CA ALA A 297 15.66 -9.91 -9.80
C ALA A 297 15.82 -10.31 -11.29
N ARG A 298 16.27 -9.36 -12.11
CA ARG A 298 16.52 -9.55 -13.55
C ARG A 298 17.98 -9.88 -13.89
N ASN A 299 18.85 -10.10 -12.91
CA ASN A 299 20.28 -10.41 -13.08
C ASN A 299 21.05 -9.39 -13.95
N MET A 300 20.73 -8.09 -13.82
CA MET A 300 21.44 -7.03 -14.55
C MET A 300 22.86 -6.81 -14.00
N SER A 301 23.79 -6.37 -14.85
CA SER A 301 25.14 -5.99 -14.40
C SER A 301 25.12 -4.70 -13.59
N GLU A 302 26.13 -4.52 -12.72
CA GLU A 302 26.30 -3.30 -11.93
C GLU A 302 26.41 -2.03 -12.80
N GLU A 303 27.08 -2.13 -13.94
CA GLU A 303 27.21 -1.02 -14.91
C GLU A 303 25.85 -0.60 -15.47
N ILE A 304 25.01 -1.58 -15.86
CA ILE A 304 23.68 -1.31 -16.41
C ILE A 304 22.77 -0.75 -15.30
N LYS A 305 22.81 -1.33 -14.10
CA LYS A 305 22.05 -0.85 -12.95
C LYS A 305 22.36 0.62 -12.65
N ASN A 306 23.64 0.96 -12.52
CA ASN A 306 24.06 2.33 -12.18
C ASN A 306 23.69 3.33 -13.29
N LYS A 307 23.78 2.91 -14.55
CA LYS A 307 23.31 3.70 -15.69
C LYS A 307 21.81 3.95 -15.63
N ILE A 308 20.99 2.93 -15.35
CA ILE A 308 19.53 3.07 -15.25
C ILE A 308 19.14 3.98 -14.09
N ILE A 309 19.75 3.81 -12.90
CA ILE A 309 19.51 4.67 -11.73
C ILE A 309 19.76 6.13 -12.10
N LEU A 310 20.90 6.41 -12.73
CA LEU A 310 21.26 7.75 -13.18
C LEU A 310 20.25 8.28 -14.21
N GLU A 311 19.92 7.51 -15.24
CA GLU A 311 19.01 7.93 -16.31
C GLU A 311 17.60 8.23 -15.78
N LEU A 312 17.06 7.39 -14.91
CA LEU A 312 15.73 7.59 -14.32
C LEU A 312 15.73 8.78 -13.37
N ALA A 313 16.76 8.95 -12.55
CA ALA A 313 16.88 10.10 -11.64
C ALA A 313 16.99 11.43 -12.41
N VAL A 314 17.78 11.47 -13.48
CA VAL A 314 17.90 12.64 -14.37
C VAL A 314 16.57 12.92 -15.07
N ALA A 315 15.91 11.88 -15.58
CA ALA A 315 14.65 12.04 -16.28
C ALA A 315 13.55 12.57 -15.35
N GLU A 316 13.56 12.18 -14.08
CA GLU A 316 12.64 12.69 -13.07
C GLU A 316 12.99 14.13 -12.64
N ALA A 317 14.27 14.44 -12.45
CA ALA A 317 14.74 15.78 -12.05
C ALA A 317 14.52 16.86 -13.12
N ARG A 318 14.49 16.48 -14.40
CA ARG A 318 14.23 17.39 -15.53
C ARG A 318 12.87 18.10 -15.47
N TYR A 319 11.93 17.58 -14.67
CA TYR A 319 10.65 18.25 -14.43
C TYR A 319 10.73 19.32 -13.33
N ARG A 320 11.85 19.44 -12.60
CA ARG A 320 12.06 20.44 -11.53
C ARG A 320 13.21 21.40 -11.81
N TYR A 321 14.24 20.96 -12.54
CA TYR A 321 15.45 21.73 -12.74
C TYR A 321 15.90 21.73 -14.19
N ASP A 322 16.65 22.78 -14.54
CA ASP A 322 17.38 22.84 -15.79
C ASP A 322 18.57 21.86 -15.79
N GLU A 323 19.08 21.57 -16.99
CA GLU A 323 20.18 20.61 -17.16
C GLU A 323 21.46 21.06 -16.43
N VAL A 324 21.68 22.38 -16.29
CA VAL A 324 22.84 22.94 -15.61
C VAL A 324 22.81 22.58 -14.12
N ARG A 325 21.70 22.82 -13.43
CA ARG A 325 21.56 22.47 -12.01
C ARG A 325 21.64 20.97 -11.77
N ILE A 326 21.04 20.17 -12.64
CA ILE A 326 21.15 18.70 -12.55
C ILE A 326 22.61 18.29 -12.68
N HIS A 327 23.32 18.82 -13.67
CA HIS A 327 24.72 18.49 -13.89
C HIS A 327 25.63 18.90 -12.72
N ASP A 328 25.40 20.07 -12.14
CA ASP A 328 26.12 20.52 -10.94
C ASP A 328 25.84 19.58 -9.75
N PHE A 329 24.60 19.12 -9.59
CA PHE A 329 24.23 18.14 -8.58
C PHE A 329 24.92 16.78 -8.79
N LEU A 330 24.92 16.28 -10.03
CA LEU A 330 25.57 15.02 -10.39
C LEU A 330 27.08 15.06 -10.15
N ARG A 331 27.75 16.17 -10.52
CA ARG A 331 29.17 16.38 -10.22
C ARG A 331 29.45 16.34 -8.73
N ALA A 332 28.55 16.89 -7.92
CA ALA A 332 28.67 16.91 -6.47
C ALA A 332 28.56 15.49 -5.88
N ILE A 333 27.64 14.67 -6.42
CA ILE A 333 27.44 13.27 -6.00
C ILE A 333 28.59 12.35 -6.41
N LEU A 334 29.33 12.64 -7.48
CA LEU A 334 30.52 11.84 -7.82
C LEU A 334 31.60 11.86 -6.72
N ASN A 335 31.57 12.87 -5.85
CA ASN A 335 32.48 13.03 -4.72
C ASN A 335 31.81 12.56 -3.41
N ILE A 336 31.46 11.28 -3.32
CA ILE A 336 30.98 10.69 -2.06
C ILE A 336 32.18 10.51 -1.13
N TYR A 337 32.09 11.12 0.05
CA TYR A 337 33.06 10.93 1.12
C TYR A 337 32.53 9.90 2.10
N TYR A 338 33.42 9.09 2.64
CA TYR A 338 33.15 8.35 3.86
C TYR A 338 33.72 9.14 5.01
N THR A 339 32.91 9.27 6.04
CA THR A 339 33.32 9.92 7.27
C THR A 339 34.16 8.96 8.12
N GLU A 340 34.78 9.43 9.22
CA GLU A 340 35.60 8.59 10.09
C GLU A 340 34.80 7.40 10.65
N THR A 341 33.50 7.61 10.92
CA THR A 341 32.58 6.58 11.39
C THR A 341 31.97 5.72 10.27
N LYS A 342 32.52 5.79 9.04
CA LYS A 342 32.05 5.08 7.83
C LYS A 342 30.64 5.47 7.36
N MET A 343 30.12 6.62 7.78
CA MET A 343 28.88 7.16 7.23
C MET A 343 29.16 7.81 5.86
N LYS A 344 28.24 7.65 4.91
CA LYS A 344 28.36 8.38 3.63
C LYS A 344 28.01 9.85 3.87
N LEU A 345 28.86 10.74 3.38
CA LEU A 345 28.65 12.17 3.33
C LEU A 345 28.74 12.64 1.89
N ILE A 346 27.72 13.35 1.43
CA ILE A 346 27.73 14.05 0.15
C ILE A 346 27.68 15.55 0.40
N ARG A 347 28.34 16.30 -0.47
CA ARG A 347 28.20 17.75 -0.52
C ARG A 347 27.40 18.07 -1.76
N VAL A 348 26.26 18.74 -1.60
CA VAL A 348 25.36 19.04 -2.72
C VAL A 348 25.00 20.52 -2.77
N PRO A 349 24.77 21.07 -3.97
CA PRO A 349 24.53 22.50 -4.13
C PRO A 349 23.13 22.95 -3.67
N PHE A 350 22.20 22.03 -3.44
CA PHE A 350 20.86 22.32 -2.93
C PHE A 350 20.24 21.05 -2.31
N ASN A 351 19.16 21.19 -1.56
CA ASN A 351 18.43 20.06 -0.99
C ASN A 351 17.31 19.60 -1.95
N ASP A 352 17.51 18.47 -2.64
CA ASP A 352 16.42 17.74 -3.31
C ASP A 352 16.37 16.29 -2.80
N PRO A 353 15.42 15.95 -1.92
CA PRO A 353 15.31 14.62 -1.32
C PRO A 353 15.07 13.52 -2.35
N ASN A 354 14.21 13.78 -3.35
CA ASN A 354 13.87 12.79 -4.37
C ASN A 354 15.08 12.49 -5.23
N LEU A 355 15.83 13.51 -5.65
CA LEU A 355 17.04 13.34 -6.45
C LEU A 355 18.13 12.60 -5.68
N ILE A 356 18.33 12.90 -4.39
CA ILE A 356 19.29 12.19 -3.53
C ILE A 356 18.91 10.71 -3.41
N MET A 357 17.67 10.42 -3.02
CA MET A 357 17.22 9.04 -2.83
C MET A 357 17.17 8.27 -4.16
N ASN A 358 16.87 8.95 -5.28
CA ASN A 358 16.86 8.36 -6.62
C ASN A 358 18.25 8.12 -7.20
N LEU A 359 19.31 8.74 -6.66
CA LEU A 359 20.70 8.55 -7.12
C LEU A 359 21.51 7.62 -6.21
N ILE A 360 21.20 7.58 -4.92
CA ILE A 360 22.00 6.86 -3.92
C ILE A 360 21.13 5.79 -3.26
N PRO A 361 21.25 4.51 -3.67
CA PRO A 361 20.47 3.40 -3.10
C PRO A 361 20.52 3.33 -1.58
N GLU A 362 21.69 3.63 -1.00
CA GLU A 362 21.90 3.54 0.44
C GLU A 362 21.40 4.76 1.22
N ALA A 363 20.89 5.80 0.54
CA ALA A 363 20.32 6.97 1.20
C ALA A 363 19.15 6.59 2.12
N SER A 364 18.36 5.59 1.76
CA SER A 364 17.29 5.05 2.62
C SER A 364 17.81 4.35 3.89
N SER A 365 19.09 4.00 3.91
CA SER A 365 19.75 3.24 4.98
C SER A 365 20.72 4.07 5.84
N GLY A 366 20.81 5.37 5.59
CA GLY A 366 21.66 6.32 6.32
C GLY A 366 22.70 7.02 5.43
N LEU A 367 22.50 8.33 5.21
CA LEU A 367 23.34 9.24 4.43
C LEU A 367 23.30 10.63 5.05
N LEU A 368 24.43 11.33 5.08
CA LEU A 368 24.48 12.76 5.37
C LEU A 368 24.67 13.57 4.09
N ALA A 369 23.93 14.67 3.96
CA ALA A 369 24.14 15.65 2.91
C ALA A 369 24.47 17.01 3.53
N GLU A 370 25.61 17.57 3.18
CA GLU A 370 25.98 18.96 3.46
C GLU A 370 25.49 19.83 2.30
N ILE A 371 24.57 20.75 2.59
CA ILE A 371 23.97 21.67 1.64
C ILE A 371 24.69 23.02 1.77
N ARG A 372 25.44 23.41 0.74
CA ARG A 372 26.13 24.73 0.63
C ARG A 372 27.01 25.13 1.83
N GLU A 373 27.49 24.17 2.62
CA GLU A 373 28.21 24.45 3.89
C GLU A 373 27.35 25.23 4.91
N GLU A 374 26.02 25.25 4.73
CA GLU A 374 25.05 25.98 5.56
C GLU A 374 24.19 25.02 6.39
N GLN A 375 23.90 23.82 5.87
CA GLN A 375 23.04 22.84 6.51
C GLN A 375 23.58 21.42 6.35
N ILE A 376 23.42 20.59 7.37
CA ILE A 376 23.63 19.14 7.30
C ILE A 376 22.28 18.46 7.44
N ILE A 377 21.99 17.50 6.56
CA ILE A 377 20.74 16.76 6.54
C ILE A 377 21.03 15.27 6.55
N TYR A 378 20.42 14.56 7.48
CA TYR A 378 20.35 13.11 7.50
C TYR A 378 19.21 12.61 6.61
N TYR A 379 19.49 11.59 5.81
CA TYR A 379 18.51 10.79 5.06
C TYR A 379 18.67 9.33 5.50
N GLY A 380 17.56 8.66 5.85
CA GLY A 380 17.59 7.23 6.15
C GLY A 380 16.34 6.74 6.87
N PHE A 381 16.53 5.84 7.84
CA PHE A 381 15.42 5.26 8.60
C PHE A 381 14.66 6.31 9.43
N ASP A 382 13.33 6.22 9.43
CA ASP A 382 12.45 7.04 10.29
C ASP A 382 12.83 6.94 11.77
N SER A 383 13.16 5.75 12.25
CA SER A 383 13.59 5.53 13.63
C SER A 383 14.88 6.27 13.97
N ALA A 384 15.83 6.33 13.02
CA ALA A 384 17.08 7.05 13.19
C ALA A 384 16.87 8.56 13.16
N ALA A 385 16.09 9.07 12.21
CA ALA A 385 15.76 10.49 12.13
C ALA A 385 15.06 10.96 13.41
N ARG A 386 14.12 10.17 13.95
CA ARG A 386 13.44 10.46 15.20
C ARG A 386 14.40 10.53 16.39
N ILE A 387 15.34 9.60 16.51
CA ILE A 387 16.35 9.63 17.58
C ILE A 387 17.23 10.91 17.47
N LEU A 388 17.62 11.29 16.25
CA LEU A 388 18.37 12.54 16.02
C LEU A 388 17.60 13.78 16.47
N VAL A 389 16.28 13.80 16.25
CA VAL A 389 15.40 14.88 16.71
C VAL A 389 15.25 14.86 18.23
N ASP A 390 14.84 13.71 18.78
CA ASP A 390 14.43 13.59 20.18
C ASP A 390 15.61 13.65 21.16
N GLU A 391 16.73 12.97 20.85
CA GLU A 391 17.88 12.84 21.76
C GLU A 391 18.96 13.90 21.49
N TYR A 392 19.11 14.33 20.24
CA TYR A 392 20.21 15.21 19.81
C TYR A 392 19.75 16.59 19.32
N GLY A 393 18.46 16.88 19.34
CA GLY A 393 17.91 18.21 19.04
C GLY A 393 18.01 18.62 17.57
N TRP A 394 18.07 17.65 16.64
CA TRP A 394 17.99 17.95 15.22
C TRP A 394 16.59 18.44 14.84
N ILE A 395 16.50 19.16 13.74
CA ILE A 395 15.24 19.68 13.20
C ILE A 395 14.54 18.55 12.44
N ASP A 396 13.30 18.24 12.83
CA ASP A 396 12.48 17.28 12.09
C ASP A 396 12.16 17.82 10.69
N MET A 397 12.56 17.08 9.67
CA MET A 397 12.25 17.40 8.27
C MET A 397 11.23 16.41 7.67
N GLY A 398 10.75 15.45 8.45
CA GLY A 398 9.80 14.42 8.06
C GLY A 398 10.36 13.38 7.08
N TYR A 399 9.71 12.21 7.03
CA TYR A 399 10.02 11.12 6.09
C TYR A 399 11.50 10.67 6.15
N GLY A 400 11.94 10.22 7.34
CA GLY A 400 13.29 9.69 7.51
C GLY A 400 14.39 10.73 7.46
N ARG A 401 14.06 12.02 7.64
CA ARG A 401 15.01 13.13 7.54
C ARG A 401 15.06 13.98 8.80
N ALA A 402 16.28 14.36 9.16
CA ALA A 402 16.56 15.30 10.24
C ALA A 402 17.64 16.28 9.78
N GLY A 403 17.51 17.57 10.11
CA GLY A 403 18.43 18.62 9.67
C GLY A 403 19.09 19.34 10.84
N HIS A 404 20.25 19.96 10.59
CA HIS A 404 20.91 20.85 11.52
C HIS A 404 21.71 21.93 10.76
N ASP A 405 21.86 23.12 11.33
CA ASP A 405 22.74 24.15 10.78
C ASP A 405 24.20 23.66 10.76
N ALA A 406 24.90 23.87 9.64
CA ALA A 406 26.30 23.50 9.43
C ALA A 406 27.26 24.52 10.05
N SER A 407 27.04 24.88 11.31
CA SER A 407 28.04 25.67 12.03
C SER A 407 29.35 24.88 12.10
N ARG A 408 30.50 25.56 11.99
CA ARG A 408 31.83 24.92 12.12
C ARG A 408 32.06 24.22 13.47
N VAL A 409 31.15 24.38 14.43
CA VAL A 409 31.10 23.57 15.64
C VAL A 409 30.64 22.15 15.26
N SER A 410 31.64 21.37 14.88
CA SER A 410 31.71 19.92 14.84
C SER A 410 30.72 19.20 13.92
N MET A 411 30.92 19.33 12.61
CA MET A 411 30.51 18.30 11.61
C MET A 411 30.80 16.88 12.13
N ARG A 412 31.92 16.70 12.82
CA ARG A 412 32.31 15.45 13.48
C ARG A 412 31.32 14.98 14.56
N THR A 413 30.67 15.90 15.27
CA THR A 413 29.63 15.59 16.27
C THR A 413 28.36 15.12 15.56
N TYR A 414 27.90 15.86 14.55
CA TYR A 414 26.70 15.48 13.80
C TYR A 414 26.90 14.16 13.05
N GLU A 415 28.09 13.97 12.49
CA GLU A 415 28.53 12.69 11.92
C GLU A 415 28.43 11.56 12.94
N LYS A 416 29.04 11.74 14.12
CA LYS A 416 29.05 10.73 15.17
C LYS A 416 27.62 10.36 15.59
N GLN A 417 26.79 11.36 15.87
CA GLN A 417 25.38 11.18 16.25
C GLN A 417 24.60 10.42 15.17
N ALA A 418 24.69 10.87 13.92
CA ALA A 418 23.99 10.25 12.80
C ALA A 418 24.49 8.82 12.54
N SER A 419 25.79 8.58 12.66
CA SER A 419 26.38 7.26 12.46
C SER A 419 26.00 6.28 13.56
N GLU A 420 26.12 6.66 14.84
CA GLU A 420 25.70 5.82 15.98
C GLU A 420 24.22 5.47 15.87
N THR A 421 23.40 6.46 15.54
CA THR A 421 21.96 6.30 15.41
C THR A 421 21.58 5.43 14.20
N THR A 422 22.28 5.59 13.07
CA THR A 422 22.11 4.76 11.88
C THR A 422 22.50 3.31 12.17
N ILE A 423 23.63 3.07 12.84
CA ILE A 423 24.08 1.73 13.21
C ILE A 423 23.07 1.07 14.14
N ARG A 424 22.57 1.79 15.15
CA ARG A 424 21.48 1.35 16.05
C ARG A 424 20.23 0.95 15.27
N ALA A 425 19.72 1.85 14.42
CA ALA A 425 18.51 1.60 13.64
C ALA A 425 18.67 0.43 12.66
N ARG A 426 19.84 0.31 12.02
CA ARG A 426 20.13 -0.78 11.07
C ARG A 426 20.25 -2.12 11.78
N TYR A 427 20.91 -2.17 12.94
CA TYR A 427 20.97 -3.36 13.78
C TYR A 427 19.56 -3.81 14.18
N ILE A 428 18.73 -2.90 14.70
CA ILE A 428 17.35 -3.20 15.09
C ILE A 428 16.56 -3.75 13.90
N SER A 429 16.63 -3.08 12.75
CA SER A 429 15.90 -3.46 11.54
C SER A 429 16.35 -4.83 10.99
N GLU A 430 17.66 -5.05 10.84
CA GLU A 430 18.22 -6.29 10.30
C GLU A 430 18.02 -7.47 11.25
N MET A 431 18.21 -7.25 12.56
CA MET A 431 17.91 -8.27 13.55
C MET A 431 16.42 -8.61 13.55
N ASN A 432 15.52 -7.61 13.49
CA ASN A 432 14.08 -7.85 13.36
C ASN A 432 13.73 -8.68 12.11
N GLN A 433 14.30 -8.35 10.95
CA GLN A 433 14.10 -9.11 9.71
C GLN A 433 14.58 -10.56 9.82
N VAL A 434 15.76 -10.77 10.42
CA VAL A 434 16.31 -12.12 10.64
C VAL A 434 15.40 -12.91 11.57
N LEU A 435 14.93 -12.33 12.67
CA LEU A 435 14.08 -13.01 13.64
C LEU A 435 12.72 -13.38 13.05
N VAL A 436 12.07 -12.48 12.32
CA VAL A 436 10.82 -12.78 11.59
C VAL A 436 11.04 -13.90 10.58
N ALA A 437 12.12 -13.86 9.80
CA ALA A 437 12.43 -14.92 8.85
C ALA A 437 12.77 -16.26 9.54
N ASN A 438 13.29 -16.22 10.76
CA ASN A 438 13.66 -17.39 11.55
C ASN A 438 12.45 -18.18 12.07
N GLU A 439 11.25 -17.60 12.10
CA GLU A 439 10.00 -18.32 12.41
C GLU A 439 9.76 -19.49 11.43
N ARG A 440 10.30 -19.41 10.21
CA ARG A 440 10.11 -20.40 9.14
C ARG A 440 11.39 -21.22 8.86
N ARG A 441 12.42 -21.10 9.70
CA ARG A 441 13.74 -21.74 9.49
C ARG A 441 14.05 -22.78 10.58
N SER A 442 14.97 -23.69 10.28
CA SER A 442 15.46 -24.65 11.28
C SER A 442 16.32 -23.96 12.34
N ALA A 443 16.35 -24.50 13.56
CA ALA A 443 17.08 -23.90 14.69
C ALA A 443 18.57 -23.64 14.40
N THR A 444 19.24 -24.55 13.69
CA THR A 444 20.65 -24.39 13.28
C THR A 444 20.84 -23.22 12.33
N VAL A 445 19.93 -23.05 11.37
CA VAL A 445 19.97 -21.97 10.39
C VAL A 445 19.61 -20.65 11.06
N SER A 446 18.61 -20.64 11.95
CA SER A 446 18.22 -19.48 12.73
C SER A 446 19.35 -18.97 13.63
N TYR A 447 20.05 -19.87 14.35
CA TYR A 447 21.22 -19.53 15.16
C TYR A 447 22.33 -18.93 14.29
N LYS A 448 22.63 -19.53 13.13
CA LYS A 448 23.65 -19.03 12.22
C LYS A 448 23.34 -17.60 11.78
N TYR A 449 22.10 -17.30 11.35
CA TYR A 449 21.76 -15.95 10.90
C TYR A 449 21.80 -14.90 12.00
N VAL A 450 21.39 -15.24 13.23
CA VAL A 450 21.56 -14.34 14.38
C VAL A 450 23.05 -14.10 14.62
N LYS A 451 23.86 -15.16 14.66
CA LYS A 451 25.32 -15.06 14.81
C LYS A 451 25.97 -14.20 13.72
N ASP A 452 25.55 -14.36 12.46
CA ASP A 452 26.08 -13.60 11.32
C ASP A 452 25.78 -12.11 11.49
N VAL A 453 24.57 -11.74 11.94
CA VAL A 453 24.23 -10.35 12.28
C VAL A 453 25.09 -9.84 13.44
N VAL A 454 25.23 -10.63 14.51
CA VAL A 454 26.01 -10.24 15.69
C VAL A 454 27.48 -9.96 15.34
N LEU A 455 28.11 -10.85 14.56
CA LEU A 455 29.48 -10.67 14.09
C LEU A 455 29.61 -9.43 13.20
N LYS A 456 28.68 -9.27 12.25
CA LYS A 456 28.64 -8.13 11.34
C LYS A 456 28.61 -6.79 12.08
N TYR A 457 27.76 -6.64 13.10
CA TYR A 457 27.64 -5.37 13.82
C TYR A 457 28.74 -5.16 14.87
N ASN A 458 29.32 -6.24 15.39
CA ASN A 458 30.53 -6.15 16.20
C ASN A 458 31.72 -5.61 15.39
N ASP A 459 31.88 -6.05 14.13
CA ASP A 459 32.91 -5.55 13.23
C ASP A 459 32.71 -4.07 12.84
N ILE A 460 31.50 -3.54 13.04
CA ILE A 460 31.12 -2.14 12.78
C ILE A 460 31.17 -1.30 14.08
N GLY A 461 31.52 -1.91 15.22
CA GLY A 461 31.76 -1.21 16.48
C GLY A 461 30.60 -1.23 17.48
N LEU A 462 29.56 -2.03 17.24
CA LEU A 462 28.48 -2.26 18.19
C LEU A 462 28.85 -3.45 19.08
N ASP A 463 29.32 -3.18 20.29
CA ASP A 463 29.78 -4.22 21.22
C ASP A 463 28.62 -5.07 21.78
N ALA A 464 28.96 -6.11 22.55
CA ALA A 464 27.97 -7.04 23.07
C ALA A 464 26.92 -6.36 23.96
N ASP A 465 27.33 -5.42 24.82
CA ASP A 465 26.42 -4.75 25.75
C ASP A 465 25.48 -3.78 25.02
N ALA A 466 25.98 -3.05 24.02
CA ALA A 466 25.17 -2.22 23.15
C ALA A 466 24.18 -3.06 22.33
N GLN A 467 24.63 -4.17 21.72
CA GLN A 467 23.77 -5.08 20.98
C GLN A 467 22.65 -5.69 21.86
N ILE A 468 22.97 -6.02 23.11
CA ILE A 468 22.00 -6.54 24.09
C ILE A 468 21.01 -5.46 24.52
N GLY A 469 21.48 -4.25 24.79
CA GLY A 469 20.63 -3.11 25.16
C GLY A 469 19.58 -2.81 24.10
N LEU A 470 19.97 -2.89 22.83
CA LEU A 470 19.08 -2.65 21.68
C LEU A 470 18.05 -3.75 21.43
N LEU A 471 18.17 -4.94 22.04
CA LEU A 471 17.16 -6.00 21.89
C LEU A 471 15.78 -5.59 22.43
N LEU A 472 15.73 -4.59 23.32
CA LEU A 472 14.48 -4.03 23.85
C LEU A 472 13.68 -3.27 22.79
N GLU A 473 14.35 -2.79 21.74
CA GLU A 473 13.77 -1.95 20.68
C GLU A 473 13.36 -2.77 19.45
N ILE A 474 13.57 -4.09 19.46
CA ILE A 474 13.27 -4.99 18.34
C ILE A 474 11.80 -5.45 18.42
N PRO A 475 10.94 -5.08 17.46
CA PRO A 475 9.51 -5.37 17.51
C PRO A 475 9.14 -6.86 17.59
N SER A 476 9.92 -7.74 16.96
CA SER A 476 9.68 -9.19 16.97
C SER A 476 10.01 -9.87 18.30
N ILE A 477 10.70 -9.19 19.23
CA ILE A 477 11.11 -9.75 20.53
C ILE A 477 10.12 -9.33 21.62
N ASN A 478 8.94 -9.95 21.60
CA ASN A 478 7.90 -9.73 22.60
C ASN A 478 8.05 -10.65 23.84
N ASP A 479 8.64 -11.84 23.67
CA ASP A 479 8.86 -12.81 24.76
C ASP A 479 10.21 -12.57 25.46
N PRO A 480 10.22 -12.35 26.80
CA PRO A 480 11.44 -12.29 27.59
C PRO A 480 12.33 -13.53 27.45
N GLY A 481 11.74 -14.73 27.28
CA GLY A 481 12.48 -15.98 27.09
C GLY A 481 13.28 -15.99 25.79
N TYR A 482 12.63 -15.60 24.69
CA TYR A 482 13.27 -15.45 23.39
C TYR A 482 14.38 -14.38 23.41
N ARG A 483 14.17 -13.26 24.12
CA ARG A 483 15.21 -12.23 24.32
C ARG A 483 16.45 -12.79 24.99
N VAL A 484 16.28 -13.59 26.05
CA VAL A 484 17.39 -14.25 26.75
C VAL A 484 18.14 -15.19 25.81
N SER A 485 17.45 -15.92 24.93
CA SER A 485 18.10 -16.76 23.92
C SER A 485 18.99 -15.94 22.98
N ILE A 486 18.50 -14.82 22.44
CA ILE A 486 19.30 -13.95 21.56
C ILE A 486 20.47 -13.31 22.31
N THR A 487 20.27 -12.83 23.53
CA THR A 487 21.33 -12.34 24.43
C THR A 487 22.43 -13.39 24.63
N ASN A 488 22.07 -14.65 24.81
CA ASN A 488 23.03 -15.74 24.97
C ASN A 488 23.82 -16.02 23.69
N ILE A 489 23.18 -15.92 22.53
CA ILE A 489 23.88 -16.04 21.23
C ILE A 489 24.88 -14.90 21.06
N ILE A 490 24.52 -13.66 21.44
CA ILE A 490 25.42 -12.49 21.39
C ILE A 490 26.65 -12.73 22.27
N LYS A 491 26.44 -13.10 23.54
CA LYS A 491 27.53 -13.36 24.51
C LYS A 491 28.43 -14.52 24.07
N GLU A 492 27.84 -15.63 23.64
CA GLU A 492 28.62 -16.77 23.16
C GLU A 492 29.47 -16.40 21.93
N THR A 493 28.91 -15.60 21.02
CA THR A 493 29.58 -15.21 19.78
C THR A 493 30.71 -14.21 20.02
N LEU A 494 30.49 -13.20 20.86
CA LEU A 494 31.42 -12.06 20.99
C LEU A 494 32.35 -12.16 22.21
N THR A 495 31.87 -12.66 23.34
CA THR A 495 32.67 -12.74 24.59
C THR A 495 33.17 -14.16 24.88
N LYS A 496 32.78 -15.16 24.07
CA LYS A 496 33.04 -16.59 24.29
C LYS A 496 32.49 -17.10 25.64
N GLU A 497 31.60 -16.34 26.26
CA GLU A 497 30.85 -16.74 27.43
C GLU A 497 29.65 -17.57 26.98
N SER A 498 29.86 -18.89 26.85
CA SER A 498 28.73 -19.79 26.62
C SER A 498 27.98 -19.99 27.95
N PRO A 499 26.64 -19.81 28.00
CA PRO A 499 25.85 -20.22 29.16
C PRO A 499 25.98 -21.74 29.43
N PHE A 500 26.47 -22.50 28.44
CA PHE A 500 26.73 -23.93 28.54
C PHE A 500 28.15 -24.29 28.94
N ARG A 501 29.05 -23.34 29.27
CA ARG A 501 30.41 -23.66 29.81
C ARG A 501 30.36 -24.55 31.06
N LEU A 502 29.23 -24.57 31.77
CA LEU A 502 29.01 -25.41 32.95
C LEU A 502 28.56 -26.85 32.62
N PHE A 503 28.25 -27.19 31.36
CA PHE A 503 28.06 -28.58 30.92
C PHE A 503 29.41 -29.26 30.70
N GLY A 504 30.16 -29.46 31.79
CA GLY A 504 31.44 -30.18 31.73
C GLY A 504 32.29 -30.09 32.98
N GLU A 505 32.26 -28.95 33.68
CA GLU A 505 32.93 -28.81 34.96
C GLU A 505 31.97 -29.13 36.11
N ILE A 506 31.84 -30.43 36.40
CA ILE A 506 31.37 -30.90 37.69
C ILE A 506 32.26 -30.25 38.74
N ARG A 507 31.73 -29.28 39.51
CA ARG A 507 32.35 -28.82 40.75
C ARG A 507 32.52 -30.04 41.66
N ARG A 508 33.69 -30.66 41.63
CA ARG A 508 34.11 -31.59 42.68
C ARG A 508 34.13 -30.78 43.97
N ARG A 509 33.13 -31.07 44.82
CA ARG A 509 32.92 -30.60 46.20
C ARG A 509 31.97 -29.41 46.35
N ALA A 510 30.68 -29.74 46.38
CA ALA A 510 29.82 -29.31 47.48
C ALA A 510 28.71 -30.36 47.62
N LYS A 511 28.93 -31.39 48.44
CA LYS A 511 27.82 -32.22 48.91
C LYS A 511 26.92 -31.32 49.77
N PRO A 512 25.59 -31.31 49.59
CA PRO A 512 24.69 -30.67 50.53
C PRO A 512 24.77 -31.44 51.87
N LYS A 513 24.87 -30.70 52.98
CA LYS A 513 24.77 -31.28 54.33
C LYS A 513 23.39 -31.93 54.45
N LYS A 514 23.36 -33.24 54.73
CA LYS A 514 22.16 -33.90 55.27
C LYS A 514 21.86 -33.27 56.62
N SER A 515 20.62 -32.86 56.82
CA SER A 515 20.05 -32.57 58.14
C SER A 515 19.97 -33.89 58.92
N ASP A 516 20.68 -34.00 60.04
CA ASP A 516 20.51 -35.12 60.95
C ASP A 516 19.20 -34.97 61.75
N PRO A 517 18.50 -36.07 62.08
CA PRO A 517 17.28 -36.04 62.86
C PRO A 517 17.57 -35.79 64.35
N GLN A 518 16.70 -35.03 65.02
CA GLN A 518 16.70 -34.89 66.48
C GLN A 518 16.48 -36.26 67.15
N PRO A 519 17.22 -36.57 68.24
CA PRO A 519 16.82 -37.60 69.18
C PRO A 519 16.13 -36.97 70.40
N GLU A 520 14.93 -37.46 70.71
CA GLU A 520 14.32 -37.28 72.04
C GLU A 520 15.02 -38.16 73.08
N ASN A 521 15.31 -37.51 74.22
CA ASN A 521 15.35 -38.04 75.59
C ASN A 521 16.13 -39.32 75.91
N ARG A 522 17.15 -39.16 76.77
CA ARG A 522 17.26 -39.88 78.05
C ARG A 522 18.14 -39.12 79.05
N LEU A 523 17.54 -38.92 80.23
CA LEU A 523 18.08 -38.79 81.61
C LEU A 523 19.49 -39.43 81.77
N SER A 524 20.41 -38.99 82.63
CA SER A 524 20.29 -38.42 83.98
C SER A 524 21.68 -37.99 84.48
N GLU A 525 21.68 -37.02 85.40
CA GLU A 525 22.56 -36.89 86.58
C GLU A 525 24.08 -36.79 86.45
N SER A 526 24.60 -35.71 87.06
CA SER A 526 25.84 -35.69 87.85
C SER A 526 25.82 -34.44 88.76
N PRO A 527 26.52 -34.44 89.90
CA PRO A 527 25.91 -34.29 91.22
C PRO A 527 26.15 -32.93 91.90
N ILE A 528 25.46 -32.75 93.04
CA ILE A 528 25.94 -32.19 94.32
C ILE A 528 27.47 -31.93 94.29
N GLY A 529 28.04 -30.81 94.69
CA GLY A 529 27.66 -29.78 95.66
C GLY A 529 28.92 -29.40 96.45
N TYR A 530 29.12 -28.10 96.64
CA TYR A 530 29.91 -27.34 97.62
C TYR A 530 29.59 -25.88 97.23
N GLU A 531 28.87 -25.04 97.97
CA GLU A 531 28.39 -24.97 99.36
C GLU A 531 26.91 -24.53 99.40
#